data_AF-A0A532F2C8-F1
#
_entry.id   AF-A0A532F2C8-F1
#
_cell.length_a   1.000
_cell.length_b   1.000
_cell.length_c   1.000
_cell.angle_alpha   90.00
_cell.angle_beta   90.00
_cell.angle_gamma   90.00
#
_symmetry.space_group_name_H-M   'P 1'
#
loop_
_entity.id
_entity.type
_entity.pdbx_description
1 polymer ?
#
loop_
_entity_poly.entity_id
_entity_poly.type
_entity_poly.pdbx_seq_one_letter_code
_entity_poly.pdbx_strand_id
1 'polypeptide(L)'
;MRPSARLCGYMPQCIYCKKIDVQFNGEHVIPEAFGTFGADTMILEGQVCALCNSTLGGRLDQVLARDSWESRLRSQMLAGQGGRHRRDRFRERRVEMRYEDEGRFPECRGARFMMDWQRFFPRLMDQVIVVDEIGIRQSFTLEELPQADTRLFLDRPPGSISIIGTDMAACEALRHAVIQLGARLASDLAPPRVPEAAVRGPSPMRIEGFIDEAIWRAIAKIAFNYLAHISASWVCSASEI
;
A
#
# COMPACT_ATOMS: atom_id res chain seq x y z
N MET A 1 5.93 -9.25 46.46
CA MET A 1 7.31 -8.97 46.03
C MET A 1 7.94 -10.30 45.64
N ARG A 2 8.18 -10.55 44.35
CA ARG A 2 8.90 -11.75 43.91
C ARG A 2 10.41 -11.52 44.10
N PRO A 3 11.17 -12.51 44.58
CA PRO A 3 12.61 -12.34 44.80
C PRO A 3 13.34 -12.23 43.46
N SER A 4 14.21 -11.22 43.35
CA SER A 4 15.17 -11.04 42.26
C SER A 4 16.26 -12.11 42.40
N ALA A 5 16.13 -13.19 41.63
CA ALA A 5 17.22 -14.11 41.39
C ALA A 5 18.26 -13.40 40.50
N ARG A 6 19.38 -12.98 41.10
CA ARG A 6 20.58 -12.61 40.34
C ARG A 6 21.20 -13.90 39.80
N LEU A 7 20.80 -14.29 38.59
CA LEU A 7 21.45 -15.35 37.83
C LEU A 7 22.64 -14.76 37.05
N CYS A 8 23.65 -15.62 36.88
CA CYS A 8 24.89 -15.49 36.12
C CYS A 8 24.92 -14.39 35.05
N GLY A 9 26.00 -13.59 35.02
CA GLY A 9 26.18 -12.36 34.24
C GLY A 9 26.15 -12.51 32.71
N TYR A 10 25.02 -12.93 32.16
CA TYR A 10 24.72 -12.80 30.74
C TYR A 10 24.16 -11.41 30.49
N MET A 11 24.97 -10.53 29.91
CA MET A 11 24.46 -9.25 29.43
C MET A 11 23.57 -9.53 28.22
N PRO A 12 22.27 -9.15 28.24
CA PRO A 12 21.39 -9.39 27.12
C PRO A 12 21.94 -8.69 25.88
N GLN A 13 21.98 -9.43 24.77
CA GLN A 13 22.44 -8.94 23.47
C GLN A 13 21.24 -8.77 22.54
N CYS A 14 21.15 -7.63 21.86
CA CYS A 14 20.08 -7.40 20.89
C CYS A 14 20.19 -8.37 19.71
N ILE A 15 19.11 -9.09 19.39
CA ILE A 15 19.09 -10.10 18.32
C ILE A 15 19.33 -9.52 16.91
N TYR A 16 19.00 -8.24 16.69
CA TYR A 16 19.21 -7.53 15.43
C TYR A 16 20.62 -6.92 15.30
N CYS A 17 20.95 -5.93 16.13
CA CYS A 17 22.22 -5.19 16.00
C CYS A 17 23.41 -5.83 16.74
N LYS A 18 23.18 -6.92 17.48
CA LYS A 18 24.21 -7.65 18.26
C LYS A 18 24.93 -6.81 19.32
N LYS A 19 24.42 -5.61 19.64
CA LYS A 19 24.97 -4.78 20.72
C LYS A 19 24.52 -5.28 22.10
N ILE A 20 25.45 -5.18 23.04
CA ILE A 20 25.22 -5.32 24.49
C ILE A 20 25.15 -3.92 25.11
N ASP A 21 24.68 -3.82 26.36
CA ASP A 21 24.58 -2.55 27.10
C ASP A 21 23.73 -1.47 26.39
N VAL A 22 22.55 -1.89 25.95
CA VAL A 22 21.56 -1.02 25.29
C VAL A 22 20.24 -1.08 26.04
N GLN A 23 19.41 -0.06 25.88
CA GLN A 23 18.05 -0.08 26.43
C GLN A 23 17.19 -1.06 25.63
N PHE A 24 16.53 -1.99 26.32
CA PHE A 24 15.59 -2.95 25.75
C PHE A 24 14.13 -2.56 26.04
N ASN A 25 13.23 -3.00 25.17
CA ASN A 25 11.77 -2.91 25.36
C ASN A 25 11.08 -4.13 24.73
N GLY A 26 9.75 -4.20 24.82
CA GLY A 26 8.96 -5.25 24.18
C GLY A 26 8.78 -4.98 22.69
N GLU A 27 9.18 -5.93 21.86
CA GLU A 27 8.94 -5.92 20.41
C GLU A 27 7.84 -6.93 20.07
N HIS A 28 6.85 -6.54 19.28
CA HIS A 28 5.81 -7.46 18.83
C HIS A 28 6.34 -8.39 17.73
N VAL A 29 6.01 -9.69 17.83
CA VAL A 29 6.32 -10.64 16.76
C VAL A 29 5.55 -10.28 15.50
N ILE A 30 4.22 -10.19 15.62
CA ILE A 30 3.32 -9.72 14.58
C ILE A 30 3.02 -8.24 14.88
N PRO A 31 3.15 -7.32 13.91
CA PRO A 31 2.86 -5.91 14.13
C PRO A 31 1.49 -5.69 14.80
N GLU A 32 1.44 -4.82 15.80
CA GLU A 32 0.19 -4.46 16.50
C GLU A 32 -0.88 -3.89 15.54
N ALA A 33 -0.46 -3.39 14.39
CA ALA A 33 -1.35 -2.98 13.32
C ALA A 33 -2.20 -4.14 12.74
N PHE A 34 -1.85 -5.39 12.97
CA PHE A 34 -2.72 -6.53 12.64
C PHE A 34 -3.68 -6.92 13.76
N GLY A 35 -3.60 -6.22 14.90
CA GLY A 35 -4.43 -6.45 16.09
C GLY A 35 -3.58 -6.83 17.30
N THR A 36 -4.25 -6.86 18.45
CA THR A 36 -3.73 -7.45 19.68
C THR A 36 -4.48 -8.76 19.93
N PHE A 37 -3.76 -9.76 20.43
CA PHE A 37 -4.31 -11.10 20.68
C PHE A 37 -4.54 -11.34 22.17
N GLY A 38 -4.81 -10.27 22.93
CA GLY A 38 -4.96 -10.34 24.38
C GLY A 38 -3.72 -10.96 25.03
N ALA A 39 -3.95 -11.97 25.88
CA ALA A 39 -2.88 -12.71 26.57
C ALA A 39 -1.98 -13.50 25.62
N ASP A 40 -2.45 -13.83 24.42
CA ASP A 40 -1.71 -14.60 23.40
C ASP A 40 -0.86 -13.69 22.48
N THR A 41 -0.76 -12.40 22.80
CA THR A 41 0.07 -11.47 22.04
C THR A 41 1.55 -11.84 22.22
N MET A 42 2.17 -12.35 21.15
CA MET A 42 3.57 -12.75 21.16
C MET A 42 4.48 -11.51 21.17
N ILE A 43 5.19 -11.32 22.28
CA ILE A 43 6.13 -10.22 22.50
C ILE A 43 7.51 -10.80 22.79
N LEU A 44 8.54 -10.17 22.22
CA LEU A 44 9.94 -10.41 22.54
C LEU A 44 10.37 -9.45 23.65
N GLU A 45 10.36 -9.92 24.89
CA GLU A 45 10.75 -9.13 26.06
C GLU A 45 12.28 -9.16 26.26
N GLY A 46 12.93 -8.00 26.26
CA GLY A 46 14.35 -7.90 26.59
C GLY A 46 15.32 -8.41 25.51
N GLN A 47 14.83 -8.74 24.30
CA GLN A 47 15.65 -9.30 23.22
C GLN A 47 15.97 -8.31 22.10
N VAL A 48 15.14 -7.28 21.96
CA VAL A 48 15.28 -6.23 20.93
C VAL A 48 15.54 -4.90 21.62
N CYS A 49 16.59 -4.19 21.21
CA CYS A 49 16.86 -2.88 21.77
C CYS A 49 15.87 -1.84 21.25
N ALA A 50 15.62 -0.79 22.04
CA ALA A 50 14.64 0.25 21.75
C ALA A 50 14.91 0.95 20.39
N LEU A 51 16.18 1.12 20.01
CA LEU A 51 16.56 1.69 18.72
C LEU A 51 16.16 0.79 17.54
N CYS A 52 16.43 -0.51 17.64
CA CYS A 52 16.02 -1.48 16.61
C CYS A 52 14.49 -1.55 16.54
N ASN A 53 13.80 -1.71 17.68
CA ASN A 53 12.34 -1.72 17.75
C ASN A 53 11.74 -0.48 17.07
N SER A 54 12.20 0.73 17.44
CA SER A 54 11.75 1.97 16.82
C SER A 54 11.96 1.99 15.30
N THR A 55 13.05 1.42 14.80
CA THR A 55 13.33 1.30 13.37
C THR A 55 12.39 0.30 12.68
N LEU A 56 12.16 -0.86 13.29
CA LEU A 56 11.26 -1.89 12.77
C LEU A 56 9.83 -1.36 12.69
N GLY A 57 9.32 -0.80 13.79
CA GLY A 57 7.99 -0.20 13.88
C GLY A 57 7.82 1.02 12.98
N GLY A 58 8.84 1.88 12.91
CA GLY A 58 8.81 3.12 12.14
C GLY A 58 8.94 2.95 10.62
N ARG A 59 9.50 1.83 10.16
CA ARG A 59 9.77 1.60 8.73
C ARG A 59 9.15 0.34 8.19
N LEU A 60 9.42 -0.83 8.77
CA LEU A 60 9.00 -2.11 8.21
C LEU A 60 7.53 -2.41 8.51
N ASP A 61 7.12 -2.26 9.76
CA ASP A 61 5.74 -2.54 10.16
C ASP A 61 4.76 -1.55 9.47
N GLN A 62 5.19 -0.30 9.26
CA GLN A 62 4.40 0.69 8.53
C GLN A 62 4.14 0.32 7.07
N VAL A 63 5.04 -0.43 6.42
CA VAL A 63 4.83 -0.87 5.04
C VAL A 63 3.60 -1.77 4.96
N LEU A 64 3.48 -2.73 5.86
CA LEU A 64 2.32 -3.64 5.92
C LEU A 64 1.06 -2.96 6.47
N ALA A 65 1.24 -2.02 7.41
CA ALA A 65 0.12 -1.37 8.10
C ALA A 65 -0.53 -0.25 7.28
N ARG A 66 0.24 0.44 6.44
CA ARG A 66 -0.18 1.68 5.75
C ARG A 66 0.14 1.77 4.25
N ASP A 67 0.99 0.88 3.72
CA ASP A 67 1.51 0.95 2.35
C ASP A 67 1.52 -0.41 1.64
N SER A 68 0.44 -1.15 1.83
CA SER A 68 0.19 -2.45 1.21
C SER A 68 -1.31 -2.74 1.00
N TRP A 69 -1.61 -3.85 0.34
CA TRP A 69 -2.98 -4.34 0.16
C TRP A 69 -3.68 -4.65 1.49
N GLU A 70 -2.97 -5.25 2.44
CA GLU A 70 -3.48 -5.55 3.78
C GLU A 70 -3.91 -4.28 4.51
N SER A 71 -3.18 -3.18 4.30
CA SER A 71 -3.54 -1.87 4.85
C SER A 71 -4.93 -1.43 4.40
N ARG A 72 -5.26 -1.65 3.12
CA ARG A 72 -6.56 -1.34 2.54
C ARG A 72 -7.66 -2.25 3.09
N LEU A 73 -7.45 -3.57 3.14
CA LEU A 73 -8.41 -4.50 3.73
C LEU A 73 -8.74 -4.11 5.18
N ARG A 74 -7.70 -3.84 5.97
CA ARG A 74 -7.85 -3.33 7.33
C ARG A 74 -8.65 -2.03 7.38
N SER A 75 -8.36 -1.08 6.49
CA SER A 75 -9.09 0.19 6.46
C SER A 75 -10.59 0.02 6.19
N GLN A 76 -10.97 -0.92 5.32
CA GLN A 76 -12.39 -1.22 5.04
C GLN A 76 -13.08 -1.83 6.26
N MET A 77 -12.41 -2.75 6.97
CA MET A 77 -12.92 -3.31 8.22
C MET A 77 -13.06 -2.25 9.32
N LEU A 78 -12.13 -1.29 9.38
CA LEU A 78 -12.12 -0.22 10.38
C LEU A 78 -13.05 0.97 10.04
N ALA A 79 -13.42 1.16 8.77
CA ALA A 79 -14.28 2.25 8.33
C ALA A 79 -15.66 2.26 9.02
N GLY A 80 -16.13 1.09 9.50
CA GLY A 80 -17.36 0.96 10.29
C GLY A 80 -17.21 1.25 11.79
N GLN A 81 -15.99 1.42 12.33
CA GLN A 81 -15.74 1.42 13.78
C GLN A 81 -15.52 2.81 14.41
N GLY A 82 -15.80 3.91 13.68
CA GLY A 82 -15.90 5.25 14.27
C GLY A 82 -14.57 5.90 14.71
N GLY A 83 -14.11 6.89 13.94
CA GLY A 83 -13.41 8.08 14.45
C GLY A 83 -11.92 7.99 14.80
N ARG A 84 -11.37 6.87 15.30
CA ARG A 84 -9.97 6.85 15.79
C ARG A 84 -8.90 6.64 14.70
N HIS A 85 -9.26 6.10 13.54
CA HIS A 85 -8.30 5.78 12.47
C HIS A 85 -8.17 6.86 11.38
N ARG A 86 -8.90 7.98 11.49
CA ARG A 86 -8.83 9.12 10.54
C ARG A 86 -7.47 9.82 10.48
N ARG A 87 -6.56 9.55 11.42
CA ARG A 87 -5.21 10.15 11.46
C ARG A 87 -4.14 9.27 10.82
N ASP A 88 -4.46 8.03 10.47
CA ASP A 88 -3.50 7.16 9.79
C ASP A 88 -3.28 7.66 8.36
N ARG A 89 -2.02 8.01 8.06
CA ARG A 89 -1.61 8.43 6.72
C ARG A 89 -1.23 7.20 5.90
N PHE A 90 -2.20 6.65 5.20
CA PHE A 90 -1.98 5.59 4.22
C PHE A 90 -1.32 6.15 2.97
N ARG A 91 -0.46 5.35 2.34
CA ARG A 91 0.20 5.67 1.06
C ARG A 91 0.07 4.44 0.19
N GLU A 92 -0.64 4.48 -0.94
CA GLU A 92 -0.83 3.30 -1.80
C GLU A 92 0.28 3.21 -2.85
N ARG A 93 1.54 3.05 -2.44
CA ARG A 93 2.62 2.90 -3.43
C ARG A 93 2.67 1.50 -4.04
N ARG A 94 2.08 0.53 -3.34
CA ARG A 94 2.11 -0.90 -3.70
C ARG A 94 0.75 -1.49 -4.02
N VAL A 95 -0.25 -0.65 -4.23
CA VAL A 95 -1.60 -1.08 -4.60
C VAL A 95 -2.04 -0.27 -5.80
N GLU A 96 -2.43 -0.97 -6.86
CA GLU A 96 -3.04 -0.35 -8.03
C GLU A 96 -4.48 -0.87 -8.18
N MET A 97 -5.40 0.06 -8.40
CA MET A 97 -6.80 -0.24 -8.68
C MET A 97 -7.14 0.21 -10.08
N ARG A 98 -7.75 -0.66 -10.87
CA ARG A 98 -8.23 -0.34 -12.21
C ARG A 98 -9.63 -0.88 -12.44
N TYR A 99 -10.40 -0.25 -13.34
CA TYR A 99 -11.58 -0.91 -13.88
C TYR A 99 -11.17 -2.16 -14.65
N GLU A 100 -11.99 -3.21 -14.53
CA GLU A 100 -11.85 -4.41 -15.34
C GLU A 100 -12.08 -4.12 -16.82
N ASP A 101 -11.36 -4.86 -17.67
CA ASP A 101 -11.47 -4.69 -19.12
C ASP A 101 -12.85 -5.09 -19.64
N GLU A 102 -13.46 -6.14 -19.09
CA GLU A 102 -14.78 -6.62 -19.49
C GLU A 102 -15.90 -6.08 -18.59
N GLY A 103 -15.63 -4.98 -17.88
CA GLY A 103 -16.53 -4.42 -16.88
C GLY A 103 -17.77 -3.71 -17.43
N ARG A 104 -18.65 -3.34 -16.49
CA ARG A 104 -19.93 -2.63 -16.74
C ARG A 104 -19.78 -1.28 -17.46
N PHE A 105 -18.59 -0.70 -17.48
CA PHE A 105 -18.31 0.63 -18.04
C PHE A 105 -17.15 0.56 -19.05
N PRO A 106 -17.42 0.16 -20.31
CA PRO A 106 -16.40 0.01 -21.35
C PRO A 106 -15.57 1.28 -21.60
N GLU A 107 -16.17 2.45 -21.42
CA GLU A 107 -15.54 3.77 -21.56
C GLU A 107 -14.50 4.07 -20.47
N CYS A 108 -14.58 3.39 -19.32
CA CYS A 108 -13.64 3.51 -18.21
C CYS A 108 -12.62 2.36 -18.16
N ARG A 109 -12.58 1.54 -19.20
CA ARG A 109 -11.70 0.36 -19.28
C ARG A 109 -10.24 0.71 -18.95
N GLY A 110 -9.70 0.06 -17.93
CA GLY A 110 -8.32 0.26 -17.48
C GLY A 110 -8.04 1.55 -16.71
N ALA A 111 -9.07 2.36 -16.41
CA ALA A 111 -8.88 3.60 -15.66
C ALA A 111 -8.46 3.32 -14.21
N ARG A 112 -7.44 4.04 -13.75
CA ARG A 112 -6.93 3.98 -12.38
C ARG A 112 -7.83 4.69 -11.39
N PHE A 113 -7.87 4.13 -10.19
CA PHE A 113 -8.46 4.76 -9.01
C PHE A 113 -7.39 5.07 -7.98
N MET A 114 -7.69 6.06 -7.14
CA MET A 114 -6.97 6.33 -5.91
C MET A 114 -7.94 6.20 -4.74
N MET A 115 -7.49 5.68 -3.60
CA MET A 115 -8.34 5.63 -2.41
C MET A 115 -8.51 7.04 -1.81
N ASP A 116 -9.75 7.49 -1.63
CA ASP A 116 -10.06 8.60 -0.74
C ASP A 116 -10.08 8.09 0.69
N TRP A 117 -8.99 8.31 1.42
CA TRP A 117 -8.81 7.87 2.81
C TRP A 117 -9.70 8.58 3.82
N GLN A 118 -10.33 9.71 3.47
CA GLN A 118 -11.30 10.35 4.36
C GLN A 118 -12.64 9.65 4.33
N ARG A 119 -13.03 9.17 3.14
CA ARG A 119 -14.31 8.51 2.89
C ARG A 119 -14.21 6.99 2.80
N PHE A 120 -12.99 6.45 2.78
CA PHE A 120 -12.66 5.05 2.49
C PHE A 120 -13.33 4.56 1.21
N PHE A 121 -13.31 5.42 0.18
CA PHE A 121 -13.97 5.15 -1.09
C PHE A 121 -13.00 5.30 -2.27
N PRO A 122 -12.95 4.36 -3.23
CA PRO A 122 -12.18 4.51 -4.44
C PRO A 122 -12.67 5.72 -5.25
N ARG A 123 -11.77 6.63 -5.58
CA ARG A 123 -12.05 7.80 -6.43
C ARG A 123 -11.37 7.60 -7.78
N LEU A 124 -12.15 7.74 -8.84
CA LEU A 124 -11.63 7.74 -10.21
C LEU A 124 -10.66 8.92 -10.39
N MET A 125 -9.51 8.64 -11.00
CA MET A 125 -8.49 9.65 -11.27
C MET A 125 -8.72 10.30 -12.63
N ASP A 126 -8.43 11.61 -12.71
CA ASP A 126 -8.31 12.32 -13.97
C ASP A 126 -7.03 11.86 -14.68
N GLN A 127 -7.18 11.22 -15.84
CA GLN A 127 -6.08 10.52 -16.51
C GLN A 127 -6.28 10.38 -18.01
N VAL A 128 -5.19 10.10 -18.69
CA VAL A 128 -5.13 9.70 -20.09
C VAL A 128 -4.73 8.24 -20.13
N ILE A 129 -5.49 7.43 -20.84
CA ILE A 129 -5.16 6.04 -21.11
C ILE A 129 -4.68 5.93 -22.54
N VAL A 130 -3.50 5.34 -22.71
CA VAL A 130 -2.90 5.03 -24.00
C VAL A 130 -2.84 3.52 -24.15
N VAL A 131 -3.35 3.02 -25.27
CA VAL A 131 -3.21 1.62 -25.69
C VAL A 131 -2.05 1.57 -26.68
N ASP A 132 -1.02 0.78 -26.36
CA ASP A 132 0.09 0.58 -27.28
C ASP A 132 -0.25 -0.44 -28.39
N GLU A 133 0.73 -0.73 -29.27
CA GLU A 133 0.54 -1.59 -30.44
C GLU A 133 0.25 -3.06 -30.09
N ILE A 134 0.67 -3.48 -28.89
CA ILE A 134 0.45 -4.82 -28.37
C ILE A 134 -0.79 -4.91 -27.47
N GLY A 135 -1.54 -3.81 -27.35
CA GLY A 135 -2.79 -3.75 -26.59
C GLY A 135 -2.62 -3.48 -25.10
N ILE A 136 -1.41 -3.18 -24.62
CA ILE A 136 -1.15 -2.85 -23.23
C ILE A 136 -1.60 -1.43 -22.95
N ARG A 137 -2.34 -1.27 -21.85
CA ARG A 137 -2.85 0.02 -21.37
C ARG A 137 -1.87 0.65 -20.39
N GLN A 138 -1.45 1.86 -20.71
CA GLN A 138 -0.70 2.74 -19.84
C GLN A 138 -1.57 3.95 -19.49
N SER A 139 -1.54 4.38 -18.24
CA SER A 139 -2.37 5.50 -17.77
C SER A 139 -1.50 6.57 -17.13
N PHE A 140 -1.82 7.82 -17.43
CA PHE A 140 -1.05 9.00 -17.04
C PHE A 140 -1.99 10.07 -16.49
N THR A 141 -1.73 10.51 -15.27
CA THR A 141 -2.31 11.74 -14.72
C THR A 141 -1.69 12.98 -15.36
N LEU A 142 -2.31 14.14 -15.14
CA LEU A 142 -1.76 15.41 -15.60
C LEU A 142 -0.33 15.67 -15.09
N GLU A 143 0.00 15.19 -13.89
CA GLU A 143 1.34 15.32 -13.29
C GLU A 143 2.36 14.33 -13.88
N GLU A 144 1.91 13.16 -14.33
CA GLU A 144 2.75 12.11 -14.92
C GLU A 144 3.01 12.36 -16.42
N LEU A 145 2.09 13.03 -17.13
CA LEU A 145 2.19 13.30 -18.57
C LEU A 145 3.51 13.97 -19.01
N PRO A 146 4.06 14.98 -18.31
CA PRO A 146 5.34 15.61 -18.70
C PRO A 146 6.54 14.65 -18.64
N GLN A 147 6.43 13.54 -17.91
CA GLN A 147 7.48 12.54 -17.76
C GLN A 147 7.28 11.34 -18.70
N ALA A 148 6.13 11.27 -19.39
CA ALA A 148 5.80 10.18 -20.27
C ALA A 148 6.65 10.23 -21.56
N ASP A 149 6.98 9.06 -22.11
CA ASP A 149 7.63 8.98 -23.42
C ASP A 149 6.67 9.50 -24.50
N THR A 150 7.04 10.60 -25.15
CA THR A 150 6.22 11.23 -26.21
C THR A 150 5.89 10.25 -27.34
N ARG A 151 6.73 9.24 -27.59
CA ARG A 151 6.49 8.20 -28.61
C ARG A 151 5.24 7.36 -28.32
N LEU A 152 4.76 7.36 -27.08
CA LEU A 152 3.49 6.71 -26.73
C LEU A 152 2.29 7.42 -27.38
N PHE A 153 2.42 8.71 -27.71
CA PHE A 153 1.31 9.54 -28.16
C PHE A 153 1.33 9.84 -29.67
N LEU A 154 2.49 9.71 -30.32
CA LEU A 154 2.69 10.03 -31.73
C LEU A 154 2.10 8.98 -32.68
N ASP A 155 1.47 9.43 -33.75
CA ASP A 155 0.94 8.63 -34.87
C ASP A 155 0.06 7.43 -34.46
N ARG A 156 -0.62 7.58 -33.32
CA ARG A 156 -1.49 6.55 -32.78
C ARG A 156 -2.83 6.46 -33.55
N PRO A 157 -3.38 5.25 -33.76
CA PRO A 157 -4.64 5.08 -34.45
C PRO A 157 -5.79 5.71 -33.64
N PRO A 158 -6.85 6.22 -34.29
CA PRO A 158 -8.02 6.74 -33.59
C PRO A 158 -8.57 5.73 -32.57
N GLY A 159 -8.90 6.19 -31.36
CA GLY A 159 -9.43 5.36 -30.28
C GLY A 159 -8.39 4.63 -29.41
N SER A 160 -7.10 4.76 -29.71
CA SER A 160 -6.02 4.24 -28.84
C SER A 160 -5.68 5.16 -27.67
N ILE A 161 -6.14 6.41 -27.70
CA ILE A 161 -6.00 7.37 -26.61
C ILE A 161 -7.39 7.72 -26.09
N SER A 162 -7.60 7.48 -24.80
CA SER A 162 -8.83 7.82 -24.08
C SER A 162 -8.53 8.84 -22.99
N ILE A 163 -9.35 9.89 -22.91
CA ILE A 163 -9.26 10.90 -21.85
C ILE A 163 -10.37 10.64 -20.86
N ILE A 164 -10.03 10.52 -19.59
CA ILE A 164 -10.97 10.31 -18.50
C ILE A 164 -10.81 11.47 -17.54
N GLY A 165 -11.83 12.33 -17.47
CA GLY A 165 -11.91 13.41 -16.49
C GLY A 165 -13.20 13.32 -15.70
N THR A 166 -13.12 13.68 -14.43
CA THR A 166 -14.25 13.72 -13.49
C THR A 166 -15.15 14.93 -13.71
N ASP A 167 -14.64 15.98 -14.37
CA ASP A 167 -15.39 17.12 -14.85
C ASP A 167 -14.87 17.64 -16.20
N MET A 168 -15.56 18.63 -16.77
CA MET A 168 -15.19 19.22 -18.08
C MET A 168 -13.84 19.93 -18.05
N ALA A 169 -13.50 20.63 -16.96
CA ALA A 169 -12.24 21.36 -16.86
C ALA A 169 -11.04 20.40 -16.82
N ALA A 170 -11.16 19.30 -16.08
CA ALA A 170 -10.17 18.23 -16.04
C ALA A 170 -10.00 17.58 -17.43
N CYS A 171 -11.09 17.31 -18.13
CA CYS A 171 -11.04 16.77 -19.50
C CYS A 171 -10.30 17.71 -20.46
N GLU A 172 -10.60 19.01 -20.41
CA GLU A 172 -9.94 20.02 -21.26
C GLU A 172 -8.44 20.15 -20.94
N ALA A 173 -8.08 20.16 -19.65
CA ALA A 173 -6.70 20.22 -19.21
C ALA A 173 -5.88 19.01 -19.71
N LEU A 174 -6.40 17.80 -19.55
CA LEU A 174 -5.77 16.57 -20.05
C LEU A 174 -5.66 16.58 -21.58
N ARG A 175 -6.73 17.01 -22.27
CA ARG A 175 -6.75 17.14 -23.74
C ARG A 175 -5.65 18.07 -24.22
N HIS A 176 -5.52 19.24 -23.61
CA HIS A 176 -4.48 20.21 -23.97
C HIS A 176 -3.08 19.64 -23.75
N ALA A 177 -2.84 18.98 -22.62
CA ALA A 177 -1.55 18.35 -22.32
C ALA A 177 -1.18 17.27 -23.35
N VAL A 178 -2.13 16.43 -23.75
CA VAL A 178 -1.92 15.36 -24.73
C VAL A 178 -1.66 15.91 -26.14
N ILE A 179 -2.34 16.98 -26.54
CA ILE A 179 -2.08 17.68 -27.81
C ILE A 179 -0.67 18.29 -27.83
N GLN A 180 -0.22 18.86 -26.70
CA GLN A 180 1.14 19.39 -26.58
C GLN A 180 2.22 18.30 -26.71
N LEU A 181 1.90 17.06 -26.37
CA LEU A 181 2.78 15.89 -26.59
C LEU A 181 2.75 15.36 -28.04
N GLY A 182 1.98 16.00 -28.94
CA GLY A 182 1.93 15.67 -30.36
C GLY A 182 0.85 14.65 -30.75
N ALA A 183 -0.05 14.30 -29.84
CA ALA A 183 -1.15 13.39 -30.13
C ALA A 183 -2.17 14.01 -31.10
N ARG A 184 -2.67 13.19 -32.03
CA ARG A 184 -3.82 13.53 -32.86
C ARG A 184 -5.08 12.95 -32.24
N LEU A 185 -5.81 13.77 -31.51
CA LEU A 185 -7.13 13.41 -31.00
C LEU A 185 -8.18 13.71 -32.08
N ALA A 186 -9.17 12.84 -32.24
CA ALA A 186 -10.29 13.16 -33.12
C ALA A 186 -11.00 14.43 -32.59
N SER A 187 -11.22 15.41 -33.47
CA SER A 187 -11.76 16.73 -33.12
C SER A 187 -13.12 16.67 -32.42
N ASP A 188 -13.86 15.58 -32.64
CA ASP A 188 -15.28 15.45 -32.30
C ASP A 188 -15.53 14.46 -31.16
N LEU A 189 -14.47 13.91 -30.55
CA LEU A 189 -14.61 13.10 -29.35
C LEU A 189 -14.94 14.04 -28.19
N ALA A 190 -16.24 14.25 -27.98
CA ALA A 190 -16.73 14.65 -26.68
C ALA A 190 -16.07 13.74 -25.63
N PRO A 191 -15.50 14.29 -24.55
CA PRO A 191 -14.87 13.47 -23.54
C PRO A 191 -15.88 12.40 -23.10
N PRO A 192 -15.47 11.13 -23.01
CA PRO A 192 -16.38 10.07 -22.59
C PRO A 192 -16.99 10.50 -21.27
N ARG A 193 -18.32 10.62 -21.26
CA ARG A 193 -19.05 10.94 -20.04
C ARG A 193 -18.92 9.74 -19.13
N VAL A 194 -17.99 9.81 -18.18
CA VAL A 194 -17.88 8.82 -17.11
C VAL A 194 -19.25 8.75 -16.43
N PRO A 195 -19.92 7.58 -16.42
CA PRO A 195 -21.21 7.46 -15.78
C PRO A 195 -21.09 7.81 -14.29
N GLU A 196 -22.08 8.52 -13.74
CA GLU A 196 -22.05 8.85 -12.31
C GLU A 196 -21.98 7.59 -11.44
N ALA A 197 -22.57 6.49 -11.91
CA ALA A 197 -22.47 5.17 -11.28
C ALA A 197 -21.06 4.58 -11.31
N ALA A 198 -20.23 4.94 -12.29
CA ALA A 198 -18.81 4.58 -12.34
C ALA A 198 -18.05 5.38 -11.26
N VAL A 199 -18.36 6.67 -11.11
CA VAL A 199 -17.72 7.55 -10.10
C VAL A 199 -18.14 7.21 -8.67
N ARG A 200 -19.40 6.84 -8.43
CA ARG A 200 -20.00 6.75 -7.09
C ARG A 200 -20.49 5.36 -6.68
N GLY A 201 -20.52 4.41 -7.60
CA GLY A 201 -21.08 3.07 -7.35
C GLY A 201 -20.01 2.02 -7.05
N PRO A 202 -20.39 0.90 -6.41
CA PRO A 202 -19.54 -0.28 -6.36
C PRO A 202 -19.38 -0.80 -7.79
N SER A 203 -18.16 -0.68 -8.33
CA SER A 203 -17.82 -1.26 -9.61
C SER A 203 -16.87 -2.44 -9.41
N PRO A 204 -16.98 -3.52 -10.20
CA PRO A 204 -15.93 -4.52 -10.24
C PRO A 204 -14.61 -3.85 -10.64
N MET A 205 -13.68 -3.82 -9.69
CA MET A 205 -12.34 -3.27 -9.87
C MET A 205 -11.35 -4.41 -9.75
N ARG A 206 -10.40 -4.44 -10.68
CA ARG A 206 -9.20 -5.25 -10.52
C ARG A 206 -8.27 -4.50 -9.56
N ILE A 207 -7.80 -5.21 -8.53
CA ILE A 207 -6.84 -4.66 -7.59
C ILE A 207 -5.59 -5.51 -7.63
N GLU A 208 -4.46 -4.86 -7.88
CA GLU A 208 -3.16 -5.49 -7.97
C GLU A 208 -2.27 -4.99 -6.84
N GLY A 209 -1.65 -5.92 -6.12
CA GLY A 209 -0.68 -5.63 -5.07
C GLY A 209 0.73 -5.96 -5.56
N PHE A 210 1.70 -5.10 -5.22
CA PHE A 210 3.10 -5.31 -5.55
C PHE A 210 3.88 -5.71 -4.30
N ILE A 211 4.60 -6.83 -4.37
CA ILE A 211 5.51 -7.27 -3.30
C ILE A 211 6.92 -6.83 -3.67
N ASP A 212 7.46 -5.86 -2.94
CA ASP A 212 8.83 -5.37 -3.13
C ASP A 212 9.75 -5.77 -1.97
N GLU A 213 11.01 -5.32 -2.01
CA GLU A 213 12.01 -5.59 -0.97
C GLU A 213 11.55 -5.14 0.43
N ALA A 214 10.78 -4.06 0.53
CA ALA A 214 10.31 -3.55 1.81
C ALA A 214 9.24 -4.47 2.43
N ILE A 215 8.29 -4.97 1.63
CA ILE A 215 7.34 -5.99 2.08
C ILE A 215 8.08 -7.27 2.48
N TRP A 216 9.02 -7.75 1.66
CA TRP A 216 9.80 -8.94 1.99
C TRP A 216 10.56 -8.81 3.31
N ARG A 217 11.16 -7.64 3.57
CA ARG A 217 11.80 -7.35 4.87
C ARG A 217 10.83 -7.39 6.03
N ALA A 218 9.62 -6.86 5.86
CA ALA A 218 8.60 -6.90 6.90
C ALA A 218 8.13 -8.34 7.18
N ILE A 219 7.93 -9.16 6.14
CA ILE A 219 7.62 -10.59 6.28
C ILE A 219 8.78 -11.32 6.99
N ALA A 220 10.02 -11.07 6.58
CA ALA A 220 11.20 -11.65 7.19
C ALA A 220 11.35 -11.28 8.67
N LYS A 221 11.02 -10.03 9.04
CA LYS A 221 10.97 -9.56 10.43
C LYS A 221 9.98 -10.39 11.26
N ILE A 222 8.77 -10.61 10.75
CA ILE A 222 7.74 -11.40 11.45
C ILE A 222 8.23 -12.84 11.64
N ALA A 223 8.72 -13.47 10.57
CA ALA A 223 9.23 -14.84 10.63
C ALA A 223 10.41 -14.98 11.61
N PHE A 224 11.38 -14.05 11.55
CA PHE A 224 12.53 -14.04 12.44
C PHE A 224 12.13 -13.83 13.90
N ASN A 225 11.24 -12.86 14.18
CA ASN A 225 10.74 -12.63 15.52
C ASN A 225 9.98 -13.84 16.06
N TYR A 226 9.20 -14.52 15.23
CA TYR A 226 8.45 -15.70 15.62
C TYR A 226 9.37 -16.86 16.01
N LEU A 227 10.40 -17.11 15.21
CA LEU A 227 11.43 -18.11 15.54
C LEU A 227 12.17 -17.76 16.83
N ALA A 228 12.49 -16.48 17.07
CA ALA A 228 13.10 -16.02 18.31
C ALA A 228 12.19 -16.23 19.53
N HIS A 229 10.90 -15.92 19.39
CA HIS A 229 9.89 -16.11 20.44
C HIS A 229 9.78 -17.59 20.83
N ILE A 230 9.66 -18.46 19.84
CA ILE A 230 9.60 -19.91 20.06
C ILE A 230 10.90 -20.39 20.69
N SER A 231 12.06 -20.06 20.13
CA SER A 231 13.35 -20.52 20.66
C SER A 231 13.58 -20.11 22.11
N ALA A 232 13.15 -18.91 22.49
CA ALA A 232 13.20 -18.46 23.88
C ALA A 232 12.29 -19.28 24.80
N SER A 233 11.10 -19.69 24.34
CA SER A 233 10.23 -20.57 25.11
C SER A 233 10.82 -21.97 25.33
N TRP A 234 11.57 -22.52 24.36
CA TRP A 234 12.24 -23.83 24.49
C TRP A 234 13.40 -23.80 25.49
N VAL A 235 14.16 -22.69 25.55
CA VAL A 235 15.28 -22.57 26.48
C VAL A 235 14.79 -22.50 27.93
N CYS A 236 13.67 -21.83 28.19
CA CYS A 236 13.09 -21.77 29.53
C CYS A 236 12.47 -23.10 29.98
N SER A 237 11.86 -23.87 29.08
CA SER A 237 11.28 -25.18 29.43
C SER A 237 12.32 -26.28 29.62
N ALA A 238 13.49 -26.18 28.95
CA ALA A 238 14.59 -27.12 29.13
C ALA A 238 15.37 -26.92 30.46
N SER A 239 15.23 -25.76 31.12
CA SER A 239 15.85 -25.51 32.43
C SER A 239 15.02 -25.99 33.64
N GLU A 240 13.84 -26.57 33.41
CA GLU A 240 12.96 -27.13 34.44
C GLU A 240 12.91 -28.66 34.45
N ILE A 241 13.77 -29.33 33.68
CA ILE A 241 14.00 -30.79 33.70
C ILE A 241 15.37 -31.07 34.32
#